data_AF-E4ZQ14-F1
#
_entry.id   AF-E4ZQ14-F1
#
_cell.length_a   1.000
_cell.length_b   1.000
_cell.length_c   1.000
_cell.angle_alpha   90.00
_cell.angle_beta   90.00
_cell.angle_gamma   90.00
#
_symmetry.space_group_name_H-M   'P 1'
#
loop_
_entity.id
_entity.type
_entity.pdbx_description
1 polymer ?
#
loop_
_entity_poly.entity_id
_entity_poly.type
_entity_poly.pdbx_seq_one_letter_code
_entity_poly.pdbx_strand_id
1 'polypeptide(L)'
;MEFNTKLYGGHRGARKFWREMLPRMKYRNPTVLMEIHRHTQADGPSLLHIFTHTKPTATPQQPQQQQGPAASTPEAPTSEPTYTLNIRDQQESEILETLLKTLPGCQEVPATEADQEKMKELAEKRERSEMDRQLMRETLLMERKEAEMLKLARGETDASFA
;
A
#
# COMPACT_ATOMS: atom_id res chain seq x y z
N MET A 1 -9.64 -8.04 6.69
CA MET A 1 -9.93 -6.69 6.15
C MET A 1 -10.59 -6.86 4.80
N GLU A 2 -11.70 -6.15 4.56
CA GLU A 2 -12.44 -6.18 3.30
C GLU A 2 -12.51 -4.78 2.67
N PHE A 3 -12.18 -4.66 1.38
CA PHE A 3 -12.33 -3.41 0.62
C PHE A 3 -12.26 -3.64 -0.90
N ASN A 4 -12.59 -2.62 -1.70
CA ASN A 4 -12.55 -2.70 -3.15
C ASN A 4 -11.12 -2.72 -3.73
N THR A 5 -10.90 -3.49 -4.78
CA THR A 5 -9.71 -3.40 -5.65
C THR A 5 -9.42 -2.00 -6.20
N LYS A 6 -10.47 -1.21 -6.51
CA LYS A 6 -10.36 0.15 -7.06
C LYS A 6 -10.46 1.21 -5.96
N LEU A 7 -10.00 2.42 -6.26
CA LEU A 7 -9.96 3.55 -5.33
C LEU A 7 -11.29 4.31 -5.19
N TYR A 8 -12.26 4.06 -6.08
CA TYR A 8 -13.57 4.71 -6.07
C TYR A 8 -14.39 4.28 -4.87
N GLY A 9 -15.30 5.14 -4.40
CA GLY A 9 -16.29 4.78 -3.36
C GLY A 9 -15.74 4.76 -1.93
N GLY A 10 -14.71 5.57 -1.63
CA GLY A 10 -14.21 5.70 -0.25
C GLY A 10 -13.21 4.63 0.20
N HIS A 11 -12.67 3.83 -0.73
CA HIS A 11 -11.76 2.71 -0.42
C HIS A 11 -10.27 3.12 -0.39
N ARG A 12 -9.95 4.41 -0.60
CA ARG A 12 -8.56 4.90 -0.67
C ARG A 12 -7.79 4.69 0.63
N GLY A 13 -8.41 5.03 1.77
CA GLY A 13 -7.78 4.87 3.09
C GLY A 13 -7.50 3.41 3.42
N ALA A 14 -8.47 2.53 3.18
CA ALA A 14 -8.32 1.09 3.33
C ALA A 14 -7.11 0.54 2.54
N ARG A 15 -6.95 0.94 1.27
CA ARG A 15 -5.80 0.52 0.46
C ARG A 15 -4.47 1.03 1.01
N LYS A 16 -4.41 2.28 1.45
CA LYS A 16 -3.20 2.85 2.05
C LYS A 16 -2.86 2.18 3.37
N PHE A 17 -3.84 1.99 4.24
CA PHE A 17 -3.70 1.26 5.49
C PHE A 17 -3.14 -0.15 5.25
N TRP A 18 -3.66 -0.86 4.24
CA TRP A 18 -3.10 -2.16 3.84
C TRP A 18 -1.65 -2.07 3.33
N ARG A 19 -1.30 -1.08 2.51
CA ARG A 19 0.04 -1.01 1.90
C ARG A 19 1.11 -0.50 2.85
N GLU A 20 0.74 0.38 3.78
CA GLU A 20 1.71 1.13 4.60
C GLU A 20 1.68 0.69 6.06
N MET A 21 0.50 0.45 6.64
CA MET A 21 0.35 0.20 8.08
C MET A 21 0.35 -1.29 8.43
N LEU A 22 -0.44 -2.12 7.73
CA LEU A 22 -0.51 -3.56 8.01
C LEU A 22 0.86 -4.28 7.93
N PRO A 23 1.75 -4.00 6.96
CA PRO A 23 3.05 -4.65 6.88
C PRO A 23 3.94 -4.30 8.09
N ARG A 24 3.88 -3.04 8.57
CA ARG A 24 4.61 -2.61 9.77
C ARG A 24 4.12 -3.36 11.01
N MET A 25 2.81 -3.53 11.13
CA MET A 25 2.22 -4.30 12.23
C MET A 25 2.60 -5.78 12.16
N LYS A 26 2.56 -6.40 10.97
CA LYS A 26 2.92 -7.81 10.76
C LYS A 26 4.39 -8.08 11.05
N TYR A 27 5.28 -7.13 10.76
CA TYR A 27 6.70 -7.22 11.08
C TYR A 27 6.95 -7.33 12.59
N ARG A 28 6.20 -6.58 13.41
CA ARG A 28 6.30 -6.64 14.87
C ARG A 28 5.53 -7.82 15.46
N ASN A 29 4.42 -8.19 14.84
CA ASN A 29 3.50 -9.23 15.32
C ASN A 29 3.37 -10.37 14.28
N PRO A 30 4.43 -11.18 14.05
CA PRO A 30 4.42 -12.19 13.01
C PRO A 30 3.40 -13.31 13.26
N THR A 31 3.08 -13.60 14.51
CA THR A 31 2.12 -14.64 14.90
C THR A 31 0.67 -14.27 14.58
N VAL A 32 0.34 -12.98 14.51
CA VAL A 32 -1.03 -12.53 14.23
C VAL A 32 -1.35 -12.78 12.75
N LEU A 33 -2.39 -13.57 12.49
CA LEU A 33 -2.88 -13.80 11.14
C LEU A 33 -3.60 -12.54 10.65
N MET A 34 -3.25 -12.09 9.45
CA MET A 34 -3.83 -10.91 8.81
C MET A 34 -4.28 -11.29 7.41
N GLU A 35 -5.58 -11.26 7.17
CA GLU A 35 -6.20 -11.65 5.91
C GLU A 35 -6.89 -10.47 5.22
N ILE A 36 -6.83 -10.48 3.90
CA ILE A 36 -7.36 -9.41 3.05
C ILE A 36 -8.28 -10.02 2.01
N HIS A 37 -9.54 -9.63 2.08
CA HIS A 37 -10.55 -9.97 1.11
C HIS A 37 -10.80 -8.74 0.25
N ARG A 38 -10.70 -8.88 -1.06
CA ARG A 38 -10.90 -7.78 -2.00
C ARG A 38 -12.02 -8.11 -2.96
N HIS A 39 -12.94 -7.17 -3.14
CA HIS A 39 -14.02 -7.27 -4.11
C HIS A 39 -13.91 -6.20 -5.20
N THR A 40 -14.71 -6.33 -6.27
CA THR A 40 -14.74 -5.38 -7.39
C THR A 40 -15.87 -4.35 -7.30
N GLN A 41 -16.83 -4.55 -6.38
CA GLN A 41 -17.98 -3.66 -6.20
C GLN A 41 -17.55 -2.29 -5.64
N ALA A 42 -17.89 -1.21 -6.35
CA ALA A 42 -17.56 0.17 -5.95
C ALA A 42 -18.23 0.56 -4.63
N ASP A 43 -19.49 0.18 -4.48
CA ASP A 43 -20.28 0.48 -3.30
C ASP A 43 -20.24 -0.62 -2.24
N GLY A 44 -19.36 -1.61 -2.43
CA GLY A 44 -19.19 -2.69 -1.47
C GLY A 44 -18.67 -2.21 -0.11
N PRO A 45 -18.80 -3.07 0.91
CA PRO A 45 -18.39 -2.74 2.27
C PRO A 45 -16.87 -2.51 2.36
N SER A 46 -16.46 -1.58 3.22
CA SER A 46 -15.06 -1.35 3.56
C SER A 46 -14.93 -1.54 5.07
N LEU A 47 -14.60 -2.77 5.49
CA LEU A 47 -14.67 -3.19 6.88
C LEU A 47 -13.35 -3.80 7.36
N LEU A 48 -13.00 -3.49 8.60
CA LEU A 48 -11.91 -4.12 9.33
C LEU A 48 -12.49 -5.00 10.45
N HIS A 49 -12.41 -6.30 10.25
CA HIS A 49 -12.78 -7.31 11.25
C HIS A 49 -11.58 -7.68 12.11
N ILE A 50 -11.78 -7.71 13.42
CA ILE A 50 -10.76 -7.99 14.41
C ILE A 50 -11.27 -9.10 15.33
N PHE A 51 -10.47 -10.14 15.48
CA PHE A 51 -10.76 -11.30 16.33
C PHE A 51 -9.81 -11.28 17.52
N THR A 52 -10.31 -11.02 18.72
CA THR A 52 -9.56 -11.18 19.97
C THR A 52 -10.09 -12.42 20.68
N HIS A 53 -9.21 -13.20 21.31
CA HIS A 53 -9.58 -14.48 21.90
C HIS A 53 -10.60 -14.30 23.04
N THR A 54 -11.87 -14.59 22.74
CA THR A 54 -12.90 -15.00 23.71
C THR A 54 -13.66 -16.23 23.22
N LYS A 55 -12.94 -17.23 22.68
CA LYS A 55 -13.24 -18.67 22.82
C LYS A 55 -12.15 -19.51 22.14
N PRO A 56 -11.62 -20.55 22.79
CA PRO A 56 -10.66 -21.44 22.17
C PRO A 56 -11.41 -22.40 21.25
N THR A 57 -11.16 -22.35 19.94
CA THR A 57 -11.40 -23.51 19.09
C THR A 57 -10.18 -23.74 18.20
N ALA A 58 -9.42 -24.75 18.63
CA ALA A 58 -8.47 -25.63 17.96
C ALA A 58 -7.80 -25.22 16.62
N THR A 59 -6.46 -25.25 16.71
CA THR A 59 -5.45 -25.68 15.71
C THR A 59 -4.85 -24.63 14.77
N PRO A 60 -3.51 -24.43 14.80
CA PRO A 60 -2.82 -23.55 13.86
C PRO A 60 -2.50 -24.30 12.56
N GLN A 61 -3.04 -23.85 11.43
CA GLN A 61 -2.63 -24.33 10.10
C GLN A 61 -1.99 -23.18 9.31
N GLN A 62 -0.74 -23.37 8.90
CA GLN A 62 0.06 -22.40 8.14
C GLN A 62 -0.53 -22.16 6.74
N PRO A 63 -0.57 -20.91 6.23
CA PRO A 63 -0.98 -20.66 4.84
C PRO A 63 0.21 -20.79 3.88
N GLN A 64 0.12 -21.75 2.96
CA GLN A 64 0.95 -21.86 1.77
C GLN A 64 0.27 -21.07 0.64
N GLN A 65 0.97 -20.09 0.05
CA GLN A 65 0.45 -19.28 -1.05
C GLN A 65 0.30 -20.16 -2.30
N GLN A 66 -0.93 -20.36 -2.79
CA GLN A 66 -1.20 -21.05 -4.06
C GLN A 66 -1.97 -20.16 -5.03
N GLN A 67 -1.36 -19.92 -6.19
CA GLN A 67 -2.01 -19.48 -7.42
C GLN A 67 -2.38 -20.75 -8.20
N GLY A 68 -3.68 -21.09 -8.28
CA GLY A 68 -4.17 -22.23 -9.09
C GLY A 68 -5.55 -22.74 -8.64
N PRO A 69 -6.39 -23.27 -9.55
CA PRO A 69 -7.80 -23.58 -9.28
C PRO A 69 -7.95 -24.97 -8.63
N ALA A 70 -7.62 -25.06 -7.35
CA ALA A 70 -8.09 -26.06 -6.39
C ALA A 70 -7.28 -25.84 -5.09
N ALA A 71 -7.43 -24.68 -4.48
CA ALA A 71 -6.78 -24.35 -3.23
C ALA A 71 -7.87 -24.16 -2.17
N SER A 72 -7.91 -25.09 -1.23
CA SER A 72 -8.70 -25.00 -0.01
C SER A 72 -8.40 -23.67 0.68
N THR A 73 -9.33 -22.73 0.53
CA THR A 73 -9.42 -21.48 1.27
C THR A 73 -9.28 -21.80 2.76
N PRO A 74 -8.39 -21.14 3.53
CA PRO A 74 -8.58 -21.10 4.97
C PRO A 74 -9.98 -20.53 5.18
N GLU A 75 -10.90 -21.36 5.68
CA GLU A 75 -12.24 -20.91 6.00
C GLU A 75 -12.12 -19.70 6.92
N ALA A 76 -12.79 -18.62 6.53
CA ALA A 76 -12.98 -17.48 7.42
C ALA A 76 -13.44 -18.05 8.77
N PRO A 77 -12.89 -17.57 9.89
CA PRO A 77 -13.25 -18.10 11.20
C PRO A 77 -14.77 -18.06 11.33
N THR A 78 -15.40 -19.22 11.56
CA THR A 78 -16.87 -19.37 11.69
C THR A 78 -17.42 -18.63 12.92
N SER A 79 -16.54 -18.05 13.73
CA SER A 79 -16.87 -17.18 14.86
C SER A 79 -17.15 -15.76 14.39
N GLU A 80 -18.17 -15.12 14.97
CA GLU A 80 -18.43 -13.70 14.78
C GLU A 80 -17.21 -12.84 15.17
N PRO A 81 -16.88 -11.79 14.41
CA PRO A 81 -15.76 -10.91 14.72
C PRO A 81 -16.00 -10.15 16.02
N THR A 82 -15.01 -10.11 16.91
CA THR A 82 -15.11 -9.41 18.20
C THR A 82 -15.34 -7.91 18.01
N TYR A 83 -14.66 -7.32 17.01
CA TYR A 83 -14.86 -5.93 16.61
C TYR A 83 -14.94 -5.83 15.09
N THR A 84 -15.87 -5.00 14.61
CA THR A 84 -15.98 -4.64 13.19
C THR A 84 -15.97 -3.13 13.08
N LEU A 85 -14.96 -2.60 12.38
CA LEU A 85 -14.80 -1.16 12.16
C LEU A 85 -15.13 -0.83 10.70
N ASN A 86 -15.97 0.18 10.50
CA ASN A 86 -16.18 0.76 9.17
C ASN A 86 -15.04 1.72 8.86
N ILE A 87 -14.31 1.42 7.79
CA ILE A 87 -13.12 2.15 7.35
C ILE A 87 -13.34 2.82 5.99
N ARG A 88 -14.61 2.94 5.56
CA ARG A 88 -14.99 3.67 4.36
C ARG A 88 -14.82 5.18 4.57
N ASP A 89 -14.28 5.86 3.58
CA ASP A 89 -14.05 7.31 3.57
C ASP A 89 -13.14 7.83 4.71
N GLN A 90 -12.44 6.94 5.40
CA GLN A 90 -11.46 7.29 6.43
C GLN A 90 -10.05 7.39 5.86
N GLN A 91 -9.18 8.19 6.49
CA GLN A 91 -7.75 8.19 6.19
C GLN A 91 -7.01 7.07 6.92
N GLU A 92 -5.83 6.69 6.42
CA GLU A 92 -5.00 5.64 7.01
C GLU A 92 -4.63 5.90 8.49
N SER A 93 -4.39 7.16 8.87
CA SER A 93 -4.11 7.57 10.25
C SER A 93 -5.32 7.44 11.15
N GLU A 94 -6.49 7.86 10.68
CA GLU A 94 -7.76 7.76 11.42
C GLU A 94 -8.16 6.31 11.67
N ILE A 95 -7.96 5.43 10.67
CA ILE A 95 -8.17 3.99 10.81
C ILE A 95 -7.25 3.42 11.89
N LEU A 96 -5.97 3.82 11.93
CA LEU A 96 -5.02 3.38 12.95
C LEU A 96 -5.43 3.87 14.33
N GLU A 97 -5.79 5.15 14.49
CA GLU A 97 -6.23 5.70 15.76
C GLU A 97 -7.49 4.99 16.28
N THR A 98 -8.44 4.72 15.39
CA THR A 98 -9.67 4.00 15.73
C THR A 98 -9.34 2.58 16.17
N LEU A 99 -8.42 1.91 15.47
CA LEU A 99 -7.94 0.59 15.83
C LEU A 99 -7.28 0.59 17.22
N LEU A 100 -6.37 1.53 17.50
CA LEU A 100 -5.69 1.66 18.78
C LEU A 100 -6.65 1.97 19.93
N LYS A 101 -7.70 2.77 19.69
CA LYS A 101 -8.76 3.04 20.67
C LYS A 101 -9.60 1.80 20.97
N THR A 102 -9.86 0.97 19.96
CA THR A 102 -10.70 -0.22 20.08
C THR A 102 -9.98 -1.41 20.72
N LEU A 103 -8.66 -1.50 20.55
CA LEU A 103 -7.84 -2.60 21.06
C LEU A 103 -7.09 -2.19 22.32
N PRO A 104 -7.51 -2.65 23.51
CA PRO A 104 -6.76 -2.38 24.74
C PRO A 104 -5.40 -3.09 24.69
N GLY A 105 -4.33 -2.36 25.03
CA GLY A 105 -2.98 -2.92 25.14
C GLY A 105 -2.09 -2.76 23.91
N CYS A 106 -2.53 -2.07 22.85
CA CYS A 106 -1.64 -1.67 21.77
C CYS A 106 -0.74 -0.51 22.21
N GLN A 107 0.58 -0.67 22.05
CA GLN A 107 1.57 0.38 22.32
C GLN A 107 2.32 0.73 21.04
N GLU A 108 2.51 2.03 20.79
CA GLU A 108 3.37 2.50 19.71
C GLU A 108 4.85 2.25 20.07
N VAL A 109 5.58 1.65 19.13
CA VAL A 109 7.03 1.43 19.30
C VAL A 109 7.77 2.62 18.68
N PRO A 110 8.51 3.41 19.48
CA PRO A 110 9.25 4.55 18.94
C PRO A 110 10.39 4.07 18.03
N ALA A 111 10.71 4.89 17.03
CA ALA A 111 11.86 4.65 16.17
C ALA A 111 13.17 4.78 16.97
N THR A 112 14.03 3.77 16.87
CA THR A 112 15.37 3.79 17.46
C THR A 112 16.25 4.84 16.78
N GLU A 113 17.27 5.36 17.47
CA GLU A 113 18.20 6.37 16.94
C GLU A 113 18.81 5.95 15.60
N ALA A 114 19.27 4.70 15.49
CA ALA A 114 19.81 4.15 14.24
C ALA A 114 18.78 4.13 13.09
N ASP A 115 17.48 3.99 13.39
CA ASP A 115 16.43 4.06 12.38
C ASP A 115 16.15 5.51 11.96
N GLN A 116 16.24 6.45 12.90
CA GLN A 116 16.12 7.88 12.61
C GLN A 116 17.25 8.38 11.71
N GLU A 117 18.49 7.92 11.94
CA GLU A 117 19.63 8.23 11.08
C GLU A 117 19.45 7.68 9.66
N LYS A 118 19.05 6.42 9.52
CA LYS A 118 18.73 5.84 8.20
C LYS A 118 17.63 6.61 7.49
N MET A 119 16.60 7.04 8.22
CA MET A 119 15.50 7.85 7.66
C MET A 119 16.01 9.20 7.14
N LYS A 120 16.93 9.86 7.85
CA LYS A 120 17.58 11.10 7.40
C LYS A 120 18.44 10.86 6.16
N GLU A 121 19.28 9.82 6.17
CA GLU A 121 20.13 9.48 5.02
C GLU A 121 19.29 9.17 3.76
N LEU A 122 18.17 8.45 3.92
CA LEU A 122 17.22 8.18 2.84
C LEU A 122 16.53 9.45 2.32
N ALA A 123 16.23 10.42 3.20
CA ALA A 123 15.64 11.69 2.81
C ALA A 123 16.62 12.53 1.99
N GLU A 124 17.86 12.68 2.45
CA GLU A 124 18.94 13.38 1.74
C GLU A 124 19.20 12.75 0.35
N LYS A 125 19.22 11.42 0.29
CA LYS A 125 19.36 10.68 -0.98
C LYS A 125 18.20 10.95 -1.94
N ARG A 126 16.97 11.09 -1.44
CA ARG A 126 15.80 11.42 -2.28
C ARG A 126 15.90 12.82 -2.85
N GLU A 127 16.23 13.81 -2.02
CA GLU A 127 16.40 15.20 -2.46
C GLU A 127 17.46 15.30 -3.55
N ARG A 128 18.63 14.69 -3.35
CA ARG A 128 19.68 14.64 -4.37
C ARG A 128 19.21 13.96 -5.65
N SER A 129 18.50 12.84 -5.55
CA SER A 129 17.99 12.10 -6.71
C SER A 129 16.96 12.91 -7.50
N GLU A 130 16.15 13.73 -6.84
CA GLU A 130 15.17 14.59 -7.50
C GLU A 130 15.86 15.72 -8.26
N MET A 131 16.90 16.33 -7.69
CA MET A 131 17.73 17.33 -8.37
C MET A 131 18.41 16.73 -9.60
N ASP A 132 19.06 15.57 -9.46
CA ASP A 132 19.72 14.87 -10.57
C ASP A 132 18.72 14.50 -11.67
N ARG A 133 17.51 14.06 -11.30
CA ARG A 133 16.44 13.74 -12.25
C ARG A 133 15.98 14.97 -13.04
N GLN A 134 15.92 16.14 -12.41
CA GLN A 134 15.54 17.39 -13.09
C GLN A 134 16.62 17.83 -14.08
N LEU A 135 17.89 17.84 -13.65
CA LEU A 135 19.03 18.19 -14.51
C LEU A 135 19.12 17.27 -15.74
N MET A 136 19.01 15.96 -15.54
CA MET A 136 19.02 14.98 -16.64
C MET A 136 17.82 15.17 -17.57
N ARG A 137 16.65 15.53 -17.04
CA ARG A 137 15.48 15.81 -17.88
C ARG A 137 15.70 17.06 -18.73
N GLU A 138 16.29 18.12 -18.18
CA GLU A 138 16.54 19.36 -18.91
C GLU A 138 17.59 19.19 -20.00
N THR A 139 18.70 18.51 -19.68
CA THR A 139 19.75 18.20 -20.66
C THR A 139 19.21 17.40 -21.84
N LEU A 140 18.47 16.30 -21.58
CA LEU A 140 17.85 15.49 -22.63
C LEU A 140 16.82 16.27 -23.47
N LEU A 141 16.09 17.22 -22.86
CA LEU A 141 15.17 18.08 -23.60
C LEU A 141 15.89 19.09 -24.51
N MET A 142 17.02 19.65 -24.04
CA MET A 142 17.83 20.56 -24.84
C MET A 142 18.49 19.83 -26.01
N GLU A 143 19.11 18.67 -25.76
CA GLU A 143 19.69 17.83 -26.81
C GLU A 143 18.64 17.42 -27.85
N ARG A 144 17.43 17.06 -27.42
CA ARG A 144 16.33 16.73 -28.34
C ARG A 144 15.93 17.94 -29.20
N LYS A 145 15.82 19.12 -28.61
CA LYS A 145 15.49 20.37 -29.34
C LYS A 145 16.58 20.74 -30.34
N GLU A 146 17.85 20.65 -29.93
CA GLU A 146 18.99 20.91 -30.81
C GLU A 146 19.02 19.93 -31.97
N ALA A 147 18.79 18.63 -31.72
CA ALA A 147 18.69 17.62 -32.76
C ALA A 147 17.53 17.88 -33.73
N GLU A 148 16.35 18.26 -33.23
CA GLU A 148 15.20 18.63 -34.07
C GLU A 148 15.50 19.88 -34.92
N MET A 149 16.14 20.91 -34.33
CA MET A 149 16.55 22.12 -35.05
C MET A 149 17.59 21.82 -36.14
N LEU A 150 18.59 20.98 -35.84
CA LEU A 150 19.60 20.57 -36.81
C LEU A 150 19.00 19.73 -37.95
N LYS A 151 18.01 18.88 -37.68
CA LYS A 151 17.28 18.13 -38.72
C LYS A 151 16.53 19.06 -39.66
N LEU A 152 15.81 20.05 -39.11
CA LEU A 152 15.12 21.07 -39.90
C LEU A 152 16.12 21.88 -40.76
N ALA A 153 17.26 22.27 -40.19
CA ALA A 153 18.30 23.01 -40.91
C ALA A 153 19.00 22.17 -42.00
N ARG A 154 19.08 20.84 -41.84
CA ARG A 154 19.63 19.92 -42.86
C ARG A 154 18.66 19.64 -44.02
N GLY A 155 17.44 20.18 -43.98
CA GLY A 155 16.45 19.97 -45.05
C GLY A 155 15.79 18.59 -45.02
N GLU A 156 15.98 17.81 -43.94
CA GLU A 156 15.23 16.58 -43.68
C GLU A 156 13.85 16.95 -43.10
N THR A 157 13.06 17.71 -43.85
CA THR A 157 11.61 17.76 -43.67
C THR A 157 11.04 16.64 -44.51
N ASP A 158 10.25 15.74 -43.93
CA ASP A 158 9.53 14.64 -44.61
C ASP A 158 9.15 15.02 -46.05
N ALA A 159 9.93 14.52 -47.01
CA ALA A 159 9.63 14.58 -48.43
C ALA A 159 8.62 13.48 -48.80
N SER A 160 7.49 13.44 -48.09
CA SER A 160 6.41 12.48 -48.35
C SER A 160 5.03 13.05 -48.00
N PHE A 161 4.68 14.15 -48.66
CA PHE A 161 3.29 14.51 -48.97
C PHE A 161 3.28 15.18 -50.35
N ALA A 162 3.41 14.36 -51.40
CA ALA A 162 3.03 14.67 -52.78
C ALA A 162 2.90 13.34 -53.54
#